data_AF-A0A7L4TIQ5-F1
#
_entry.id   AF-A0A7L4TIQ5-F1
#
_cell.length_a   1.000
_cell.length_b   1.000
_cell.length_c   1.000
_cell.angle_alpha   90.00
_cell.angle_beta   90.00
_cell.angle_gamma   90.00
#
_symmetry.space_group_name_H-M   'P 1'
#
loop_
_entity.id
_entity.type
_entity.pdbx_description
1 polymer ?
#
loop_
_entity_poly.entity_id
_entity_poly.type
_entity_poly.pdbx_seq_one_letter_code
_entity_poly.pdbx_strand_id
1 'polypeptide(L)'
;MDRTNFQSFKTGALLRTYYFDNFSELEKEIREKFENSLNGLDVNFKNKLFFYLGSNHMFRFGLEYVDEKATGTHKKFNENESFKEFPLAKIIKIDKKDKMIPIFNISINSINRKTISYEFHDVVIKLINMRNILAHEPINFNFTEKDHIIELLSIEKINDSNLLDIDGYVFSHENEQNNQIISNLMHMQIVVETLKSI
;
A
#
# COMPACT_ATOMS: atom_id res chain seq x y z
N MET A 1 16.65 -10.28 -28.72
CA MET A 1 15.39 -10.30 -27.94
C MET A 1 14.27 -10.57 -28.92
N ASP A 2 13.48 -11.61 -28.69
CA ASP A 2 12.32 -11.94 -29.53
C ASP A 2 11.20 -10.90 -29.36
N ARG A 3 10.39 -10.64 -30.40
CA ARG A 3 9.35 -9.59 -30.38
C ARG A 3 8.33 -9.82 -29.24
N THR A 4 8.01 -11.07 -28.95
CA THR A 4 7.09 -11.47 -27.87
C THR A 4 7.64 -11.13 -26.49
N ASN A 5 8.93 -11.38 -26.25
CA ASN A 5 9.58 -11.07 -24.97
C ASN A 5 9.65 -9.56 -24.72
N PHE A 6 9.85 -8.77 -25.77
CA PHE A 6 9.87 -7.32 -25.67
C PHE A 6 8.49 -6.73 -25.34
N GLN A 7 7.42 -7.29 -25.91
CA GLN A 7 6.05 -6.86 -25.59
C GLN A 7 5.66 -7.22 -24.15
N SER A 8 5.98 -8.45 -23.70
CA SER A 8 5.74 -8.86 -22.31
C SER A 8 6.46 -7.94 -21.31
N PHE A 9 7.71 -7.57 -21.59
CA PHE A 9 8.47 -6.64 -20.76
C PHE A 9 7.83 -5.24 -20.71
N LYS A 10 7.39 -4.71 -21.85
CA LYS A 10 6.67 -3.42 -21.92
C LYS A 10 5.40 -3.44 -21.10
N THR A 11 4.61 -4.50 -21.23
CA THR A 11 3.36 -4.69 -20.47
C THR A 11 3.63 -4.67 -18.97
N GLY A 12 4.62 -5.44 -18.50
CA GLY A 12 4.97 -5.51 -17.08
C GLY A 12 5.47 -4.18 -16.52
N ALA A 13 6.28 -3.44 -17.29
CA ALA A 13 6.77 -2.12 -16.91
C ALA A 13 5.63 -1.08 -16.82
N LEU A 14 4.67 -1.13 -17.75
CA LEU A 14 3.51 -0.25 -17.75
C LEU A 14 2.62 -0.53 -16.52
N LEU A 15 2.23 -1.79 -16.30
CA LEU A 15 1.42 -2.19 -15.15
C LEU A 15 2.03 -1.79 -13.82
N ARG A 16 3.35 -1.93 -13.69
CA ARG A 16 4.07 -1.51 -12.50
C ARG A 16 3.99 0.00 -12.29
N THR A 17 4.16 0.78 -13.36
CA THR A 17 4.07 2.24 -13.29
C THR A 17 2.68 2.65 -12.81
N TYR A 18 1.63 2.10 -13.43
CA TYR A 18 0.24 2.30 -12.97
C TYR A 18 0.03 1.88 -11.52
N TYR A 19 0.61 0.75 -11.10
CA TYR A 19 0.53 0.30 -9.72
C TYR A 19 1.15 1.30 -8.76
N PHE A 20 2.32 1.86 -9.07
CA PHE A 20 2.95 2.88 -8.23
C PHE A 20 2.17 4.19 -8.20
N ASP A 21 1.58 4.62 -9.31
CA ASP A 21 0.78 5.84 -9.35
C ASP A 21 -0.49 5.69 -8.51
N ASN A 22 -1.26 4.61 -8.70
CA ASN A 22 -2.45 4.33 -7.89
C ASN A 22 -2.09 4.10 -6.42
N PHE A 23 -0.95 3.47 -6.13
CA PHE A 23 -0.51 3.25 -4.76
C PHE A 23 -0.12 4.57 -4.07
N SER A 24 0.45 5.52 -4.81
CA SER A 24 0.77 6.85 -4.28
C SER A 24 -0.49 7.62 -3.89
N GLU A 25 -1.55 7.47 -4.69
CA GLU A 25 -2.87 8.00 -4.36
C GLU A 25 -3.48 7.32 -3.13
N LEU A 26 -3.46 5.98 -3.06
CA LEU A 26 -3.89 5.24 -1.87
C LEU A 26 -3.13 5.71 -0.62
N GLU A 27 -1.80 5.82 -0.70
CA GLU A 27 -0.97 6.26 0.42
C GLU A 27 -1.39 7.67 0.87
N LYS A 28 -1.59 8.59 -0.08
CA LYS A 28 -2.07 9.95 0.20
C LYS A 28 -3.42 9.95 0.92
N GLU A 29 -4.41 9.23 0.41
CA GLU A 29 -5.75 9.17 1.01
C GLU A 29 -5.72 8.62 2.44
N ILE A 30 -5.00 7.50 2.65
CA ILE A 30 -4.87 6.93 4.00
C ILE A 30 -4.17 7.89 4.95
N ARG A 31 -3.13 8.60 4.48
CA ARG A 31 -2.43 9.61 5.28
C ARG A 31 -3.34 10.72 5.73
N GLU A 32 -4.09 11.29 4.80
CA GLU A 32 -5.01 12.39 5.09
C GLU A 32 -6.08 11.95 6.11
N LYS A 33 -6.67 10.75 5.94
CA LYS A 33 -7.63 10.22 6.92
C LYS A 33 -6.99 9.96 8.29
N PHE A 34 -5.77 9.43 8.31
CA PHE A 34 -5.03 9.20 9.55
C PHE A 34 -4.74 10.51 10.29
N GLU A 35 -4.17 11.51 9.60
CA GLU A 35 -3.86 12.82 10.17
C GLU A 35 -5.12 13.51 10.72
N ASN A 36 -6.22 13.46 9.97
CA ASN A 36 -7.51 14.02 10.40
C ASN A 36 -8.09 13.30 11.63
N SER A 37 -7.81 11.99 11.78
CA SER A 37 -8.26 11.21 12.93
C SER A 37 -7.49 11.52 14.23
N LEU A 38 -6.26 12.06 14.13
CA LEU A 38 -5.35 12.20 15.27
C LEU A 38 -5.99 12.91 16.46
N ASN A 39 -6.70 14.02 16.22
CA ASN A 39 -7.27 14.80 17.32
C ASN A 39 -8.28 14.01 18.16
N GLY A 40 -9.04 13.10 17.54
CA GLY A 40 -10.07 12.28 18.19
C GLY A 40 -9.57 10.99 18.84
N LEU A 41 -8.28 10.65 18.71
CA LEU A 41 -7.74 9.41 19.27
C LEU A 41 -7.59 9.50 20.80
N ASP A 42 -7.85 8.37 21.46
CA ASP A 42 -7.57 8.16 22.88
C ASP A 42 -6.10 8.44 23.23
N VAL A 43 -5.87 8.95 24.44
CA VAL A 43 -4.55 9.32 24.94
C VAL A 43 -3.59 8.12 24.97
N ASN A 44 -4.06 6.92 25.35
CA ASN A 44 -3.19 5.74 25.37
C ASN A 44 -2.78 5.33 23.97
N PHE A 45 -3.70 5.39 22.99
CA PHE A 45 -3.37 5.13 21.60
C PHE A 45 -2.39 6.18 21.03
N LYS A 46 -2.59 7.48 21.32
CA LYS A 46 -1.62 8.53 20.97
C LYS A 46 -0.23 8.28 21.56
N ASN A 47 -0.16 7.93 22.85
CA ASN A 47 1.09 7.59 23.51
C ASN A 47 1.77 6.39 22.86
N LYS A 48 1.00 5.39 22.42
CA LYS A 48 1.49 4.25 21.65
C LYS A 48 2.09 4.68 20.32
N LEU A 49 1.44 5.60 19.59
CA LEU A 49 2.00 6.18 18.36
C LEU A 49 3.31 6.92 18.65
N PHE A 50 3.38 7.75 19.69
CA PHE A 50 4.62 8.41 20.10
C PHE A 50 5.74 7.43 20.45
N PHE A 51 5.42 6.34 21.12
CA PHE A 51 6.39 5.28 21.43
C PHE A 51 6.97 4.64 20.17
N TYR A 52 6.12 4.31 19.19
CA TYR A 52 6.58 3.79 17.89
C TYR A 52 7.38 4.83 17.10
N LEU A 53 7.07 6.12 17.22
CA LEU A 53 7.84 7.22 16.62
C LEU A 53 9.21 7.36 17.24
N GLY A 54 9.30 7.42 18.57
CA GLY A 54 10.58 7.42 19.27
C GLY A 54 11.45 6.23 18.84
N SER A 55 10.85 5.04 18.74
CA SER A 55 11.54 3.82 18.29
C SER A 55 12.09 3.92 16.87
N ASN A 56 11.40 4.61 15.95
CA ASN A 56 11.88 4.83 14.58
C ASN A 56 13.11 5.75 14.51
N HIS A 57 13.25 6.68 15.46
CA HIS A 57 14.35 7.64 15.49
C HIS A 57 15.52 7.22 16.40
N MET A 58 15.31 6.24 17.29
CA MET A 58 16.27 5.86 18.33
C MET A 58 17.62 5.34 17.83
N PHE A 59 17.74 4.98 16.54
CA PHE A 59 18.92 4.32 15.98
C PHE A 59 19.61 5.07 14.81
N ARG A 60 19.39 6.38 14.68
CA ARG A 60 20.21 7.19 13.75
C ARG A 60 21.47 7.68 14.46
N PHE A 61 22.35 6.74 14.78
CA PHE A 61 23.72 7.00 15.21
C PHE A 61 24.65 6.85 14.00
N GLY A 62 25.36 7.92 13.65
CA GLY A 62 26.42 7.93 12.65
C GLY A 62 27.78 7.98 13.33
N LEU A 63 28.79 7.35 12.72
CA LEU A 63 30.18 7.54 13.09
C LEU A 63 30.84 8.37 11.99
N GLU A 64 31.24 9.60 12.32
CA GLU A 64 32.10 10.41 11.47
C GLU A 64 33.55 10.00 11.73
N TYR A 65 34.09 9.16 10.85
CA TYR A 65 35.45 8.64 10.96
C TYR A 65 36.53 9.70 10.78
N VAL A 66 36.27 10.76 10.00
CA VAL A 66 37.24 11.84 9.76
C VAL A 66 37.44 12.68 11.02
N ASP A 67 36.37 12.86 11.80
CA ASP A 67 36.33 13.72 12.97
C ASP A 67 36.33 12.95 14.30
N GLU A 68 36.35 11.61 14.23
CA GLU A 68 36.21 10.69 15.37
C GLU A 68 34.99 11.00 16.27
N LYS A 69 33.88 11.42 15.65
CA LYS A 69 32.66 11.81 16.36
C LYS A 69 31.54 10.81 16.15
N ALA A 70 30.81 10.53 17.22
CA ALA A 70 29.48 9.93 17.12
C ALA A 70 28.45 11.04 16.92
N THR A 71 27.70 10.99 15.84
CA THR A 71 26.58 11.88 15.56
C THR A 71 25.27 11.14 15.83
N GLY A 72 24.29 11.84 16.42
CA GLY A 72 22.97 11.28 16.70
C GLY A 72 21.91 12.29 16.31
N THR A 73 20.86 11.87 15.58
CA THR A 73 19.70 12.74 15.38
C THR A 73 18.75 12.60 16.56
N HIS A 74 18.62 13.65 17.37
CA HIS A 74 17.62 13.72 18.42
C HIS A 74 16.34 14.39 17.91
N LYS A 75 15.23 13.65 17.90
CA LYS A 75 13.90 14.22 17.66
C LYS A 75 13.27 14.56 19.01
N LYS A 76 13.01 15.85 19.25
CA LYS A 76 12.29 16.30 20.45
C LYS A 76 10.82 15.86 20.37
N PHE A 77 10.24 15.55 21.51
CA PHE A 77 8.80 15.30 21.62
C PHE A 77 8.02 16.56 21.18
N ASN A 78 6.94 16.34 20.42
CA ASN A 78 6.03 17.37 19.97
C ASN A 78 4.60 16.84 20.10
N GLU A 79 3.79 17.43 20.96
CA GLU A 79 2.39 17.03 21.16
C GLU A 79 1.54 17.20 19.90
N ASN A 80 1.92 18.16 19.04
CA ASN A 80 1.25 18.46 17.77
C ASN A 80 1.87 17.67 16.60
N GLU A 81 2.50 16.53 16.86
CA GLU A 81 3.09 15.70 15.83
C GLU A 81 2.02 15.08 14.92
N SER A 82 2.21 15.27 13.61
CA SER A 82 1.37 14.72 12.54
C SER A 82 1.77 13.30 12.10
N PHE A 83 2.88 12.77 12.64
CA PHE A 83 3.43 11.45 12.34
C PHE A 83 3.74 11.23 10.85
N LYS A 84 4.09 12.30 10.12
CA LYS A 84 4.42 12.26 8.67
C LYS A 84 5.52 11.26 8.33
N GLU A 85 6.46 11.05 9.24
CA GLU A 85 7.59 10.12 9.06
C GLU A 85 7.26 8.65 9.35
N PHE A 86 6.04 8.34 9.81
CA PHE A 86 5.62 6.94 9.94
C PHE A 86 5.54 6.29 8.58
N PRO A 87 6.08 5.09 8.34
CA PRO A 87 5.73 4.35 7.14
C PRO A 87 4.25 3.96 7.16
N LEU A 88 3.56 4.03 6.01
CA LEU A 88 2.16 3.62 5.86
C LEU A 88 1.90 2.22 6.44
N ALA A 89 2.81 1.28 6.19
CA ALA A 89 2.75 -0.08 6.72
C ALA A 89 2.71 -0.13 8.26
N LYS A 90 3.35 0.82 8.95
CA LYS A 90 3.29 0.89 10.42
C LYS A 90 1.95 1.42 10.88
N ILE A 91 1.41 2.46 10.24
CA ILE A 91 0.07 3.00 10.55
C ILE A 91 -0.96 1.88 10.50
N ILE A 92 -1.02 1.16 9.37
CA ILE A 92 -2.00 0.08 9.16
C ILE A 92 -1.80 -1.07 10.13
N LYS A 93 -0.55 -1.48 10.42
CA LYS A 93 -0.28 -2.59 11.35
C LYS A 93 -0.62 -2.24 12.80
N ILE A 94 -0.34 -1.01 13.23
CA ILE A 94 -0.67 -0.55 14.59
C ILE A 94 -2.18 -0.51 14.74
N ASP A 95 -2.87 0.12 13.79
CA ASP A 95 -4.31 0.27 13.86
C ASP A 95 -5.05 -1.06 13.69
N LYS A 96 -4.57 -1.99 12.85
CA LYS A 96 -5.18 -3.32 12.72
C LYS A 96 -5.32 -4.05 14.07
N LYS A 97 -4.37 -3.86 14.99
CA LYS A 97 -4.35 -4.54 16.28
C LYS A 97 -5.40 -3.97 17.25
N ASP A 98 -5.56 -2.66 17.27
CA ASP A 98 -6.39 -1.97 18.28
C ASP A 98 -7.70 -1.41 17.72
N LYS A 99 -7.82 -1.29 16.39
CA LYS A 99 -8.95 -0.76 15.63
C LYS A 99 -9.41 0.62 16.12
N MET A 100 -8.44 1.50 16.39
CA MET A 100 -8.67 2.80 17.05
C MET A 100 -8.95 3.94 16.09
N ILE A 101 -8.75 3.75 14.79
CA ILE A 101 -9.10 4.70 13.74
C ILE A 101 -10.40 4.22 13.07
N PRO A 102 -11.58 4.75 13.45
CA PRO A 102 -12.87 4.18 13.03
C PRO A 102 -13.08 4.18 11.52
N ILE A 103 -12.54 5.18 10.82
CA ILE A 103 -12.62 5.28 9.35
C ILE A 103 -11.91 4.13 8.62
N PHE A 104 -10.97 3.44 9.29
CA PHE A 104 -10.32 2.24 8.76
C PHE A 104 -11.03 0.95 9.15
N ASN A 105 -12.04 1.00 10.02
CA ASN A 105 -12.82 -0.17 10.44
C ASN A 105 -13.95 -0.47 9.45
N ILE A 106 -13.61 -0.49 8.17
CA ILE A 106 -14.53 -0.76 7.05
C ILE A 106 -14.18 -2.09 6.39
N SER A 107 -15.15 -2.63 5.65
CA SER A 107 -14.98 -3.84 4.87
C SER A 107 -14.97 -3.51 3.37
N ILE A 108 -14.08 -4.17 2.63
CA ILE A 108 -13.98 -4.06 1.18
C ILE A 108 -14.63 -5.29 0.56
N ASN A 109 -15.63 -5.09 -0.29
CA ASN A 109 -16.34 -6.21 -0.92
C ASN A 109 -15.49 -6.89 -1.98
N SER A 110 -15.67 -8.20 -2.12
CA SER A 110 -15.13 -8.98 -3.24
C SER A 110 -15.81 -8.57 -4.55
N ILE A 111 -15.00 -8.44 -5.60
CA ILE A 111 -15.43 -8.23 -6.99
C ILE A 111 -16.01 -9.53 -7.56
N ASN A 112 -15.45 -10.69 -7.19
CA ASN A 112 -15.92 -11.99 -7.66
C ASN A 112 -17.24 -12.40 -7.00
N ARG A 113 -17.39 -12.18 -5.68
CA ARG A 113 -18.50 -12.72 -4.88
C ARG A 113 -19.07 -11.66 -3.95
N LYS A 114 -20.28 -11.18 -4.25
CA LYS A 114 -20.98 -10.14 -3.47
C LYS A 114 -21.20 -10.44 -1.98
N THR A 115 -21.15 -11.72 -1.58
CA THR A 115 -21.33 -12.15 -0.19
C THR A 115 -20.03 -12.20 0.61
N ILE A 116 -18.88 -11.99 -0.03
CA ILE A 116 -17.56 -12.00 0.61
C ILE A 116 -17.08 -10.56 0.76
N SER A 117 -16.56 -10.25 1.93
CA SER A 117 -15.87 -9.00 2.21
C SER A 117 -14.57 -9.25 2.96
N TYR A 118 -13.62 -8.34 2.80
CA TYR A 118 -12.29 -8.37 3.38
C TYR A 118 -12.14 -7.20 4.35
N GLU A 119 -11.38 -7.38 5.43
CA GLU A 119 -11.03 -6.26 6.30
C GLU A 119 -10.13 -5.27 5.55
N PHE A 120 -10.41 -3.97 5.68
CA PHE A 120 -9.61 -2.90 5.07
C PHE A 120 -8.11 -3.05 5.34
N HIS A 121 -7.72 -3.32 6.58
CA HIS A 121 -6.31 -3.47 6.95
C HIS A 121 -5.62 -4.62 6.20
N ASP A 122 -6.32 -5.74 5.99
CA ASP A 122 -5.78 -6.88 5.25
C ASP A 122 -5.59 -6.56 3.77
N VAL A 123 -6.56 -5.89 3.18
CA VAL A 123 -6.49 -5.41 1.79
C VAL A 123 -5.28 -4.49 1.61
N VAL A 124 -5.15 -3.45 2.45
CA VAL A 124 -4.06 -2.49 2.33
C VAL A 124 -2.69 -3.14 2.59
N ILE A 125 -2.58 -4.09 3.53
CA ILE A 125 -1.33 -4.83 3.78
C ILE A 125 -0.91 -5.63 2.53
N LYS A 126 -1.85 -6.32 1.87
CA LYS A 126 -1.57 -7.05 0.62
C LYS A 126 -1.10 -6.11 -0.50
N LEU A 127 -1.75 -4.96 -0.63
CA LEU A 127 -1.36 -3.93 -1.61
C LEU A 127 0.06 -3.38 -1.34
N ILE A 128 0.41 -3.14 -0.08
CA ILE A 128 1.75 -2.73 0.35
C ILE A 128 2.78 -3.82 0.01
N ASN A 129 2.47 -5.08 0.32
CA ASN A 129 3.41 -6.20 0.09
C ASN A 129 3.70 -6.36 -1.40
N MET A 130 2.67 -6.33 -2.25
CA MET A 130 2.85 -6.35 -3.71
C MET A 130 3.67 -5.14 -4.20
N ARG A 131 3.41 -3.93 -3.67
CA ARG A 131 4.21 -2.72 -3.99
C ARG A 131 5.69 -2.94 -3.71
N ASN A 132 6.01 -3.53 -2.55
CA ASN A 132 7.39 -3.74 -2.13
C ASN A 132 8.11 -4.75 -3.04
N ILE A 133 7.45 -5.85 -3.40
CA ILE A 133 8.01 -6.81 -4.36
C ILE A 133 8.24 -6.13 -5.71
N LEU A 134 7.25 -5.39 -6.23
CA LEU A 134 7.41 -4.64 -7.47
C LEU A 134 8.57 -3.64 -7.40
N ALA A 135 8.83 -2.99 -6.26
CA ALA A 135 9.94 -2.05 -6.13
C ALA A 135 11.33 -2.73 -6.15
N HIS A 136 11.45 -3.95 -5.61
CA HIS A 136 12.74 -4.61 -5.41
C HIS A 136 13.07 -5.68 -6.47
N GLU A 137 12.07 -6.27 -7.11
CA GLU A 137 12.22 -7.39 -8.04
C GLU A 137 11.65 -7.03 -9.42
N PRO A 138 12.46 -6.51 -10.37
CA PRO A 138 11.94 -5.97 -11.62
C PRO A 138 11.57 -6.95 -12.73
N ILE A 139 12.03 -8.20 -12.64
CA ILE A 139 11.95 -9.13 -13.76
C ILE A 139 11.30 -10.45 -13.32
N ASN A 140 11.73 -11.02 -12.19
CA ASN A 140 11.23 -12.29 -11.67
C ASN A 140 10.70 -12.08 -10.26
N PHE A 141 9.46 -11.63 -10.16
CA PHE A 141 8.75 -11.53 -8.90
C PHE A 141 7.76 -12.68 -8.75
N ASN A 142 7.53 -13.14 -7.52
CA ASN A 142 6.55 -14.19 -7.25
C ASN A 142 5.54 -13.72 -6.19
N PHE A 143 4.26 -13.74 -6.54
CA PHE A 143 3.19 -13.37 -5.63
C PHE A 143 2.56 -14.62 -5.01
N THR A 144 2.32 -14.55 -3.71
CA THR A 144 1.58 -15.58 -2.97
C THR A 144 0.15 -15.12 -2.70
N GLU A 145 -0.82 -16.03 -2.83
CA GLU A 145 -2.24 -15.73 -2.53
C GLU A 145 -2.45 -15.21 -1.11
N LYS A 146 -1.70 -15.77 -0.17
CA LYS A 146 -1.81 -15.43 1.24
C LYS A 146 -1.42 -13.98 1.53
N ASP A 147 -0.30 -13.52 0.97
CA ASP A 147 0.35 -12.28 1.42
C ASP A 147 0.26 -11.13 0.42
N HIS A 148 -0.04 -11.42 -0.85
CA HIS A 148 0.07 -10.43 -1.93
C HIS A 148 -1.23 -10.23 -2.69
N ILE A 149 -2.02 -11.28 -2.92
CA ILE A 149 -3.18 -11.24 -3.81
C ILE A 149 -4.46 -11.16 -2.96
N ILE A 150 -5.31 -10.16 -3.18
CA ILE A 150 -6.58 -10.03 -2.45
C ILE A 150 -7.55 -11.14 -2.91
N GLU A 151 -7.78 -11.18 -4.21
CA GLU A 151 -8.40 -12.25 -4.98
C GLU A 151 -7.93 -12.14 -6.43
N LEU A 152 -7.98 -13.25 -7.18
CA LEU A 152 -7.68 -13.25 -8.61
C LEU A 152 -8.99 -13.05 -9.39
N LEU A 153 -9.01 -12.08 -10.30
CA LEU A 153 -10.17 -11.78 -11.12
C LEU A 153 -10.16 -12.57 -12.42
N SER A 154 -11.35 -12.94 -12.90
CA SER A 154 -11.47 -13.51 -14.25
C SER A 154 -11.24 -12.44 -15.32
N ILE A 155 -10.84 -12.88 -16.51
CA ILE A 155 -10.64 -12.01 -17.68
C ILE A 155 -11.93 -11.23 -17.99
N GLU A 156 -13.08 -11.89 -17.89
CA GLU A 156 -14.40 -11.27 -18.07
C GLU A 156 -14.60 -10.10 -17.11
N LYS A 157 -14.27 -10.28 -15.81
CA LYS A 157 -14.41 -9.23 -14.79
C LYS A 157 -13.47 -8.05 -15.02
N ILE A 158 -12.25 -8.32 -15.49
CA ILE A 158 -11.28 -7.28 -15.81
C ILE A 158 -11.80 -6.45 -17.00
N ASN A 159 -12.24 -7.11 -18.07
CA ASN A 159 -12.73 -6.46 -19.28
C ASN A 159 -14.06 -5.71 -19.09
N ASP A 160 -14.96 -6.22 -18.23
CA ASP A 160 -16.22 -5.55 -17.87
C ASP A 160 -16.01 -4.31 -17.02
N SER A 161 -14.81 -4.14 -16.45
CA SER A 161 -14.49 -2.99 -15.63
C SER A 161 -13.98 -1.84 -16.49
N ASN A 162 -14.68 -0.71 -16.44
CA ASN A 162 -14.14 0.58 -16.93
C ASN A 162 -13.02 1.12 -16.04
N LEU A 163 -12.58 0.35 -15.05
CA LEU A 163 -11.65 0.74 -14.01
C LEU A 163 -10.20 0.86 -14.53
N LEU A 164 -9.89 0.20 -15.65
CA LEU A 164 -8.56 0.22 -16.28
C LEU A 164 -8.66 0.69 -17.74
N ASP A 165 -9.03 1.96 -17.96
CA ASP A 165 -8.84 2.59 -19.27
C ASP A 165 -7.36 3.00 -19.41
N ILE A 166 -6.50 2.02 -19.68
CA ILE A 166 -5.07 2.23 -19.90
C ILE A 166 -4.85 2.41 -21.40
N ASP A 167 -4.98 3.65 -21.90
CA ASP A 167 -4.55 4.14 -23.23
C ASP A 167 -4.57 3.10 -24.38
N GLY A 168 -5.70 2.41 -24.56
CA GLY A 168 -5.89 1.42 -25.63
C GLY A 168 -4.99 0.18 -25.56
N TYR A 169 -4.33 -0.06 -24.42
CA TYR A 169 -3.49 -1.22 -24.20
C TYR A 169 -4.35 -2.42 -23.78
N VAL A 170 -4.61 -3.32 -24.74
CA VAL A 170 -5.18 -4.63 -24.43
C VAL A 170 -4.08 -5.46 -23.81
N PHE A 171 -4.13 -5.63 -22.47
CA PHE A 171 -3.24 -6.57 -21.80
C PHE A 171 -3.40 -7.94 -22.46
N SER A 172 -2.32 -8.49 -23.02
CA SER A 172 -2.33 -9.91 -23.36
C SER A 172 -2.38 -10.67 -22.03
N HIS A 173 -3.53 -11.26 -21.74
CA HIS A 173 -3.83 -11.98 -20.50
C HIS A 173 -3.05 -13.30 -20.35
N GLU A 174 -2.00 -13.47 -21.16
CA GLU A 174 -1.18 -14.68 -21.25
C GLU A 174 -0.18 -14.79 -20.08
N ASN A 175 -0.03 -13.74 -19.26
CA ASN A 175 0.87 -13.75 -18.10
C ASN A 175 0.09 -13.64 -16.78
N GLU A 176 0.14 -14.71 -15.98
CA GLU A 176 -0.48 -14.82 -14.66
C GLU A 176 -0.09 -13.67 -13.72
N GLN A 177 1.18 -13.26 -13.72
CA GLN A 177 1.69 -12.17 -12.88
C GLN A 177 1.00 -10.84 -13.21
N ASN A 178 0.75 -10.57 -14.50
CA ASN A 178 0.06 -9.36 -14.92
C ASN A 178 -1.38 -9.37 -14.42
N ASN A 179 -2.06 -10.52 -14.50
CA ASN A 179 -3.43 -10.66 -14.00
C ASN A 179 -3.51 -10.46 -12.48
N GLN A 180 -2.49 -10.90 -11.73
CA GLN A 180 -2.40 -10.67 -10.28
C GLN A 180 -2.23 -9.17 -9.95
N ILE A 181 -1.39 -8.44 -10.70
CA ILE A 181 -1.22 -6.99 -10.53
C ILE A 181 -2.52 -6.25 -10.86
N ILE A 182 -3.15 -6.59 -11.99
CA ILE A 182 -4.42 -6.01 -12.44
C ILE A 182 -5.53 -6.23 -11.41
N SER A 183 -5.63 -7.45 -10.86
CA SER A 183 -6.64 -7.77 -9.84
C SER A 183 -6.50 -6.88 -8.61
N ASN A 184 -5.27 -6.69 -8.12
CA ASN A 184 -5.00 -5.80 -7.00
C ASN A 184 -5.19 -4.32 -7.35
N LEU A 185 -4.87 -3.88 -8.58
CA LEU A 185 -5.13 -2.51 -9.05
C LEU A 185 -6.61 -2.16 -8.95
N MET A 186 -7.49 -3.05 -9.40
CA MET A 186 -8.94 -2.82 -9.32
C MET A 186 -9.42 -2.70 -7.86
N HIS A 187 -8.91 -3.55 -6.96
CA HIS A 187 -9.21 -3.39 -5.53
C HIS A 187 -8.66 -2.11 -4.93
N MET A 188 -7.47 -1.68 -5.35
CA MET A 188 -6.86 -0.44 -4.90
C MET A 188 -7.75 0.76 -5.23
N GLN A 189 -8.29 0.81 -6.44
CA GLN A 189 -9.23 1.84 -6.86
C GLN A 189 -10.52 1.81 -6.02
N ILE A 190 -11.10 0.62 -5.78
CA ILE A 190 -12.26 0.48 -4.89
C ILE A 190 -11.94 1.03 -3.49
N VAL A 191 -10.76 0.72 -2.94
CA VAL A 191 -10.35 1.21 -1.62
C VAL A 191 -10.22 2.73 -1.62
N VAL A 192 -9.59 3.32 -2.64
CA VAL A 192 -9.45 4.76 -2.80
C VAL A 192 -10.82 5.43 -2.89
N GLU A 193 -11.72 4.93 -3.74
CA GLU A 193 -13.08 5.45 -3.86
C GLU A 193 -13.85 5.35 -2.54
N THR A 194 -13.71 4.22 -1.84
CA THR A 194 -14.34 4.02 -0.53
C THR A 194 -13.84 5.06 0.47
N LEU A 195 -12.53 5.29 0.55
CA LEU A 195 -11.94 6.29 1.44
C LEU A 195 -12.38 7.72 1.09
N LYS A 196 -12.50 8.05 -0.20
CA LYS A 196 -12.99 9.36 -0.65
C LYS A 196 -14.47 9.60 -0.34
N SER A 197 -15.26 8.53 -0.27
CA SER A 197 -16.70 8.61 0.02
C SER A 197 -17.07 8.82 1.49
N ILE A 198 -16.09 8.70 2.40
CA ILE A 198 -16.26 8.82 3.86
C ILE A 198 -15.66 10.13 4.35
#